data_AF-A0A1T4VVE7-F1
#
_entry.id   AF-A0A1T4VVE7-F1
#
_cell.length_a   1.000
_cell.length_b   1.000
_cell.length_c   1.000
_cell.angle_alpha   90.00
_cell.angle_beta   90.00
_cell.angle_gamma   90.00
#
_symmetry.space_group_name_H-M   'P 1'
#
loop_
_entity.id
_entity.type
_entity.pdbx_description
1 polymer ?
#
loop_
_entity_poly.entity_id
_entity_poly.type
_entity_poly.pdbx_seq_one_letter_code
_entity_poly.pdbx_strand_id
1 'polypeptide(L)'
;MLKNKNINDNYTARQLKLPLVIEKIINISDPVYTFCDVMDHIDLTPYFVEEKGYKTGRPRCDAEKLLKVILFAFMENGYCSLREIEKLCNTDIRFMYLLDEMKAPTFATFGNFIRNELTSSIEEIFNAINAYIFNKEKVDLNHTYIDGTKIEANANKYTWVWKKSCITNRDKVFGHVSALINEINSEVLCTFGIKIEHRDEYAIEYLEEILKKYTELTSLDFDSFVYGKGHRKTIYQRQYEKLNNYKEIHLHWQWPIQVCYLETFFTSPLFCLTKQIFIFSSHLHNKFNHTNFNIIIINICNIYLF
;
A
#
# COMPACT_ATOMS: atom_id res chain seq x y z
N MET A 1 -1.57 -73.97 10.99
CA MET A 1 -1.43 -73.52 9.58
C MET A 1 -2.22 -72.23 9.40
N LEU A 2 -1.56 -71.07 9.46
CA LEU A 2 -2.19 -69.78 9.15
C LEU A 2 -2.17 -69.61 7.63
N LYS A 3 -3.35 -69.53 7.01
CA LYS A 3 -3.51 -69.25 5.59
C LYS A 3 -3.08 -67.81 5.32
N ASN A 4 -1.98 -67.62 4.59
CA ASN A 4 -1.60 -66.32 4.03
C ASN A 4 -2.75 -65.83 3.14
N LYS A 5 -3.36 -64.70 3.51
CA LYS A 5 -4.23 -63.94 2.61
C LYS A 5 -3.32 -63.28 1.58
N ASN A 6 -3.43 -63.68 0.32
CA ASN A 6 -2.81 -63.00 -0.81
C ASN A 6 -3.40 -61.58 -0.91
N ILE A 7 -2.58 -60.54 -0.71
CA ILE A 7 -2.99 -59.11 -0.82
C ILE A 7 -2.58 -58.53 -2.19
N ASN A 8 -2.49 -59.35 -3.24
CA ASN A 8 -1.77 -58.97 -4.47
C ASN A 8 -2.63 -58.80 -5.73
N ASP A 9 -3.88 -58.34 -5.63
CA ASP A 9 -4.74 -58.22 -6.83
C ASP A 9 -4.98 -56.78 -7.33
N ASN A 10 -4.39 -55.73 -6.75
CA ASN A 10 -4.61 -54.34 -7.22
C ASN A 10 -3.37 -53.43 -7.21
N TYR A 11 -2.18 -53.93 -7.56
CA TYR A 11 -1.01 -53.05 -7.78
C TYR A 11 -0.96 -52.58 -9.24
N THR A 12 -1.48 -51.38 -9.52
CA THR A 12 -1.27 -50.72 -10.82
C THR A 12 0.01 -49.89 -10.76
N ALA A 13 1.07 -50.35 -11.44
CA ALA A 13 2.31 -49.58 -11.55
C ALA A 13 2.03 -48.22 -12.21
N ARG A 14 2.43 -47.12 -11.55
CA ARG A 14 2.30 -45.77 -12.11
C ARG A 14 3.39 -45.55 -13.16
N GLN A 15 3.07 -45.80 -14.42
CA GLN A 15 3.96 -45.51 -15.56
C GLN A 15 3.61 -44.14 -16.16
N LEU A 16 4.62 -43.30 -16.36
CA LEU A 16 4.48 -42.01 -17.05
C LEU A 16 4.16 -42.29 -18.53
N LYS A 17 3.02 -41.80 -19.01
CA LYS A 17 2.62 -41.93 -20.42
C LYS A 17 3.12 -40.70 -21.17
N LEU A 18 3.85 -40.90 -22.26
CA LEU A 18 4.27 -39.83 -23.15
C LEU A 18 3.08 -39.44 -24.05
N PRO A 19 2.49 -38.24 -23.91
CA PRO A 19 1.47 -37.78 -24.85
C PRO A 19 2.14 -37.45 -26.18
N LEU A 20 1.73 -38.14 -27.26
CA LEU A 20 2.25 -37.89 -28.61
C LEU A 20 1.65 -36.62 -29.26
N VAL A 21 0.57 -36.08 -28.67
CA VAL A 21 -0.06 -34.82 -29.11
C VAL A 21 0.31 -33.73 -28.11
N ILE A 22 1.38 -32.98 -28.41
CA ILE A 22 1.93 -31.92 -27.56
C ILE A 22 1.01 -30.68 -27.57
N GLU A 23 0.28 -30.46 -28.67
CA GLU A 23 -0.68 -29.35 -28.87
C GLU A 23 -1.80 -29.28 -27.82
N LYS A 24 -2.07 -30.36 -27.07
CA LYS A 24 -3.15 -30.44 -26.08
C LYS A 24 -2.69 -30.48 -24.62
N ILE A 25 -1.42 -30.20 -24.32
CA ILE A 25 -0.95 -30.24 -22.93
C ILE A 25 -1.46 -29.02 -22.14
N ILE A 26 -1.49 -27.84 -22.77
CA ILE A 26 -2.05 -26.61 -22.18
C ILE A 26 -3.40 -26.31 -22.85
N ASN A 27 -4.39 -25.92 -22.06
CA ASN A 27 -5.71 -25.57 -22.59
C ASN A 27 -5.64 -24.26 -23.40
N ILE A 28 -6.32 -24.16 -24.52
CA ILE A 28 -6.36 -22.93 -25.35
C ILE A 28 -6.86 -21.71 -24.55
N SER A 29 -7.71 -21.96 -23.56
CA SER A 29 -8.21 -20.90 -22.66
C SER A 29 -7.16 -20.43 -21.65
N ASP A 30 -6.04 -21.13 -21.47
CA ASP A 30 -5.08 -20.87 -20.40
C ASP A 30 -4.50 -19.43 -20.46
N PRO A 31 -4.37 -18.74 -19.31
CA PRO A 31 -3.86 -17.37 -19.24
C PRO A 31 -2.46 -17.20 -19.81
N VAL A 32 -1.64 -18.26 -19.90
CA VAL A 32 -0.28 -18.18 -20.45
C VAL A 32 -0.25 -17.61 -21.86
N TYR A 33 -1.16 -18.05 -22.73
CA TYR A 33 -1.19 -17.58 -24.12
C TYR A 33 -1.51 -16.09 -24.18
N THR A 34 -2.49 -15.69 -23.38
CA THR A 34 -2.92 -14.30 -23.25
C THR A 34 -1.80 -13.42 -22.72
N PHE A 35 -1.08 -13.90 -21.71
CA PHE A 35 0.06 -13.22 -21.13
C PHE A 35 1.20 -13.06 -22.15
N CYS A 36 1.55 -14.11 -22.89
CA CYS A 36 2.54 -14.03 -23.96
C CYS A 36 2.15 -12.98 -25.00
N ASP A 37 0.90 -13.04 -25.48
CA ASP A 37 0.39 -12.09 -26.47
C ASP A 37 0.55 -10.64 -25.97
N VAL A 38 0.18 -10.34 -24.72
CA VAL A 38 0.34 -8.98 -24.16
C VAL A 38 1.81 -8.57 -24.11
N MET A 39 2.67 -9.45 -23.59
CA MET A 39 4.10 -9.16 -23.43
C MET A 39 4.81 -8.99 -24.77
N ASP A 40 4.38 -9.71 -25.81
CA ASP A 40 4.97 -9.62 -27.16
C ASP A 40 4.63 -8.30 -27.88
N HIS A 41 3.58 -7.60 -27.45
CA HIS A 41 3.23 -6.28 -28.00
C HIS A 41 3.90 -5.11 -27.27
N ILE A 42 4.57 -5.38 -26.15
CA ILE A 42 5.25 -4.36 -25.36
C ILE A 42 6.73 -4.43 -25.71
N ASP A 43 7.31 -3.29 -26.09
CA ASP A 43 8.74 -3.21 -26.31
C ASP A 43 9.47 -3.24 -24.96
N LEU A 44 10.14 -4.36 -24.68
CA LEU A 44 10.86 -4.59 -23.42
C LEU A 44 12.33 -4.16 -23.49
N THR A 45 12.84 -3.86 -24.69
CA THR A 45 14.24 -3.47 -24.91
C THR A 45 14.75 -2.33 -24.02
N PRO A 46 13.98 -1.25 -23.72
CA PRO A 46 14.51 -0.14 -22.92
C PRO A 46 14.71 -0.49 -21.43
N TYR A 47 14.12 -1.58 -20.95
CA TYR A 47 14.19 -1.97 -19.53
C TYR A 47 15.40 -2.84 -19.19
N PHE A 48 16.18 -3.22 -20.21
CA PHE A 48 17.38 -4.01 -20.03
C PHE A 48 18.64 -3.14 -20.12
N VAL A 49 19.66 -3.51 -19.34
CA VAL A 49 20.98 -2.92 -19.47
C VAL A 49 21.52 -3.27 -20.86
N GLU A 50 22.03 -2.27 -21.59
CA GLU A 50 22.71 -2.48 -22.87
C GLU A 50 23.70 -3.65 -22.77
N GLU A 51 23.75 -4.47 -23.82
CA GLU A 51 24.55 -5.69 -23.84
C GLU A 51 26.00 -5.40 -23.44
N LYS A 52 26.35 -5.78 -22.21
CA LYS A 52 27.74 -5.83 -21.79
C LYS A 52 28.38 -6.95 -22.61
N GLY A 53 29.20 -6.57 -23.59
CA GLY A 53 29.86 -7.47 -24.55
C GLY A 53 30.86 -8.44 -23.91
N TYR A 54 30.38 -9.34 -23.07
CA TYR A 54 31.17 -10.41 -22.46
C TYR A 54 31.50 -11.46 -23.52
N LYS A 55 32.74 -11.44 -24.00
CA LYS A 55 33.23 -12.34 -25.06
C LYS A 55 33.51 -13.78 -24.59
N THR A 56 33.49 -14.03 -23.28
CA THR A 56 33.92 -15.31 -22.69
C THR A 56 32.98 -15.72 -21.55
N GLY A 57 32.60 -17.00 -21.49
CA GLY A 57 31.81 -17.56 -20.40
C GLY A 57 30.67 -18.48 -20.87
N ARG A 58 29.78 -18.85 -19.93
CA ARG A 58 28.55 -19.58 -20.23
C ARG A 58 27.61 -18.67 -21.04
N PRO A 59 26.91 -19.20 -22.08
CA PRO A 59 25.94 -18.41 -22.84
C PRO A 59 24.90 -17.79 -21.90
N ARG A 60 24.58 -16.52 -22.17
CA ARG A 60 23.60 -15.73 -21.42
C ARG A 60 22.20 -16.31 -21.64
N CYS A 61 21.40 -16.31 -20.59
CA CYS A 61 19.98 -16.64 -20.71
C CYS A 61 19.24 -15.46 -21.37
N ASP A 62 18.18 -15.75 -22.11
CA ASP A 62 17.38 -14.71 -22.75
C ASP A 62 16.67 -13.86 -21.70
N ALA A 63 16.96 -12.55 -21.70
CA ALA A 63 16.48 -11.59 -20.71
C ALA A 63 14.96 -11.42 -20.77
N GLU A 64 14.37 -11.44 -21.96
CA GLU A 64 12.93 -11.30 -22.14
C GLU A 64 12.18 -12.51 -21.58
N LYS A 65 12.68 -13.72 -21.85
CA LYS A 65 12.12 -14.96 -21.30
C LYS A 65 12.22 -15.01 -19.79
N LEU A 66 13.33 -14.56 -19.21
CA LEU A 66 13.49 -14.45 -17.76
C LEU A 66 12.48 -13.46 -17.14
N LEU A 67 12.30 -12.30 -17.77
CA LEU A 67 11.32 -11.31 -17.33
C LEU A 67 9.89 -11.87 -17.39
N LYS A 68 9.52 -12.50 -18.50
CA LYS A 68 8.21 -13.15 -18.70
C LYS A 68 7.93 -14.19 -17.62
N VAL A 69 8.91 -15.05 -17.30
CA VAL A 69 8.76 -16.06 -16.25
C VAL A 69 8.56 -15.43 -14.87
N ILE A 70 9.32 -14.38 -14.54
CA ILE A 70 9.18 -13.68 -13.25
C ILE A 70 7.80 -13.05 -13.14
N LEU A 71 7.38 -12.29 -14.16
CA LEU A 71 6.08 -11.62 -14.17
C LEU A 71 4.94 -12.62 -14.12
N PHE A 72 5.02 -13.70 -14.89
CA PHE A 72 4.03 -14.77 -14.88
C PHE A 72 3.97 -15.51 -13.53
N ALA A 73 5.10 -15.71 -12.85
CA ALA A 73 5.11 -16.29 -11.51
C ALA A 73 4.36 -15.40 -10.50
N PHE A 74 4.60 -14.09 -10.54
CA PHE A 74 3.86 -13.14 -9.71
C PHE A 74 2.38 -13.10 -10.08
N MET A 75 2.07 -13.21 -11.37
CA MET A 75 0.71 -13.25 -11.91
C MET A 75 -0.08 -14.48 -11.49
N GLU A 76 0.53 -15.66 -11.37
CA GLU A 76 -0.19 -16.89 -11.01
C GLU A 76 -0.24 -17.11 -9.50
N ASN A 77 0.89 -16.91 -8.84
CA ASN A 77 1.10 -17.38 -7.47
C ASN A 77 1.23 -16.22 -6.46
N GLY A 78 1.16 -14.96 -6.90
CA GLY A 78 1.39 -13.79 -6.05
C GLY A 78 2.85 -13.72 -5.60
N TYR A 79 3.10 -13.43 -4.32
CA TYR A 79 4.46 -13.33 -3.78
C TYR A 79 5.19 -14.67 -3.81
N CYS A 80 6.09 -14.83 -4.78
CA CYS A 80 6.93 -16.02 -4.93
C CYS A 80 8.40 -15.75 -4.59
N SER A 81 9.01 -16.72 -3.92
CA SER A 81 10.47 -16.74 -3.76
C SER A 81 11.16 -17.20 -5.04
N LEU A 82 12.41 -16.75 -5.26
CA LEU A 82 13.20 -17.16 -6.43
C LEU A 82 13.39 -18.68 -6.54
N ARG A 83 13.41 -19.39 -5.40
CA ARG A 83 13.51 -20.87 -5.35
C ARG A 83 12.22 -21.54 -5.78
N GLU A 84 11.06 -20.94 -5.48
CA GLU A 84 9.78 -21.41 -5.97
C GLU A 84 9.66 -21.22 -7.48
N ILE A 85 10.13 -20.08 -8.02
CA ILE A 85 10.17 -19.84 -9.46
C ILE A 85 11.03 -20.91 -10.17
N GLU A 86 12.22 -21.21 -9.64
CA GLU A 86 13.06 -22.30 -10.16
C GLU A 86 12.34 -23.66 -10.11
N LYS A 87 11.62 -23.96 -9.03
CA LYS A 87 10.84 -25.19 -8.93
C LYS A 87 9.74 -25.25 -10.00
N LEU A 88 8.99 -24.17 -10.18
CA LEU A 88 7.93 -24.05 -11.19
C LEU A 88 8.46 -24.27 -12.60
N CYS A 89 9.62 -23.70 -12.93
CA CYS A 89 10.31 -23.92 -14.20
C CYS A 89 10.61 -25.40 -14.50
N ASN A 90 10.77 -26.22 -13.47
CA ASN A 90 11.07 -27.65 -13.60
C ASN A 90 9.83 -28.54 -13.52
N THR A 91 8.72 -28.06 -12.97
CA THR A 91 7.54 -28.91 -12.67
C THR A 91 6.29 -28.52 -13.45
N ASP A 92 6.09 -27.24 -13.76
CA ASP A 92 4.87 -26.73 -14.36
C ASP A 92 5.07 -26.50 -15.87
N ILE A 93 4.20 -27.11 -16.67
CA ILE A 93 4.18 -27.07 -18.13
C ILE A 93 4.06 -25.64 -18.68
N ARG A 94 3.40 -24.74 -17.93
CA ARG A 94 3.20 -23.32 -18.31
C ARG A 94 4.53 -22.57 -18.32
N PHE A 95 5.34 -22.80 -17.29
CA PHE A 95 6.68 -22.22 -17.19
C PHE A 95 7.65 -22.86 -18.16
N MET A 96 7.52 -24.16 -18.44
CA MET A 96 8.29 -24.82 -19.49
C MET A 96 8.00 -24.23 -20.87
N TYR A 97 6.74 -23.91 -21.15
CA TYR A 97 6.34 -23.23 -22.38
C TYR A 97 6.94 -21.83 -22.49
N LEU A 98 6.90 -21.03 -21.43
CA LEU A 98 7.50 -19.68 -21.39
C LEU A 98 9.02 -19.68 -21.60
N LEU A 99 9.69 -20.74 -21.17
CA LEU A 99 11.14 -20.89 -21.35
C LEU A 99 11.53 -21.21 -22.79
N ASP A 100 10.61 -21.77 -23.60
CA ASP A 100 10.78 -22.02 -25.04
C ASP A 100 12.16 -22.61 -25.38
N GLU A 101 12.32 -23.90 -25.05
CA GLU A 101 13.54 -24.72 -25.18
C GLU A 101 14.74 -24.27 -24.30
N MET A 102 14.63 -23.16 -23.58
CA MET A 102 15.66 -22.74 -22.63
C MET A 102 15.70 -23.68 -21.43
N LYS A 103 16.92 -24.10 -21.07
CA LYS A 103 17.13 -24.88 -19.84
C LYS A 103 16.64 -24.09 -18.63
N ALA A 104 15.88 -24.74 -17.75
CA ALA A 104 15.38 -24.15 -16.52
C ALA A 104 16.49 -23.39 -15.75
N PRO A 105 16.37 -22.06 -15.59
CA PRO A 105 17.34 -21.24 -14.89
C PRO A 105 17.30 -21.52 -13.39
N THR A 106 18.44 -21.32 -12.72
CA THR A 106 18.53 -21.49 -11.27
C THR A 106 18.05 -20.23 -10.54
N PHE A 107 17.72 -20.33 -9.25
CA PHE A 107 17.36 -19.17 -8.42
C PHE A 107 18.42 -18.06 -8.47
N ALA A 108 19.70 -18.44 -8.61
CA ALA A 108 20.82 -17.51 -8.70
C ALA A 108 20.82 -16.73 -10.03
N THR A 109 20.40 -17.36 -11.13
CA THR A 109 20.26 -16.69 -12.43
C THR A 109 19.20 -15.60 -12.36
N PHE A 110 18.02 -15.90 -11.80
CA PHE A 110 16.98 -14.89 -11.59
C PHE A 110 17.44 -13.74 -10.67
N GLY A 111 18.11 -14.07 -9.57
CA GLY A 111 18.66 -13.05 -8.67
C GLY A 111 19.73 -12.17 -9.31
N ASN A 112 20.53 -12.71 -10.23
CA ASN A 112 21.51 -11.94 -10.99
C ASN A 112 20.86 -11.06 -12.05
N PHE A 113 19.85 -11.58 -12.74
CA PHE A 113 19.04 -10.84 -13.70
C PHE A 113 18.40 -9.61 -13.04
N ILE A 114 17.69 -9.79 -11.93
CA ILE A 114 17.00 -8.69 -11.22
C ILE A 114 17.98 -7.59 -10.77
N ARG A 115 19.17 -7.97 -10.31
CA ARG A 115 20.15 -7.00 -9.76
C ARG A 115 21.00 -6.30 -10.81
N ASN A 116 21.34 -6.99 -11.89
CA ASN A 116 22.43 -6.57 -12.78
C ASN A 116 21.96 -6.26 -14.20
N GLU A 117 20.75 -6.68 -14.58
CA GLU A 117 20.26 -6.64 -15.96
C GLU A 117 19.01 -5.77 -16.15
N LEU A 118 18.27 -5.48 -15.09
CA LEU A 118 17.17 -4.51 -15.11
C LEU A 118 17.73 -3.10 -14.84
N THR A 119 17.52 -2.17 -15.78
CA THR A 119 17.89 -0.74 -15.66
C THR A 119 16.85 0.05 -14.90
N SER A 120 15.59 -0.22 -15.21
CA SER A 120 14.42 0.48 -14.72
C SER A 120 13.82 -0.19 -13.50
N SER A 121 13.06 0.59 -12.73
CA SER A 121 12.22 0.03 -11.69
C SER A 121 11.15 -0.87 -12.30
N ILE A 122 10.72 -1.89 -11.54
CA ILE A 122 9.59 -2.74 -11.92
C ILE A 122 8.32 -1.89 -12.18
N GLU A 123 8.26 -0.67 -11.63
CA GLU A 123 7.11 0.25 -11.76
C GLU A 123 6.96 0.78 -13.16
N GLU A 124 8.07 1.05 -13.83
CA GLU A 124 8.05 1.53 -15.21
C GLU A 124 7.57 0.44 -16.17
N ILE A 125 8.02 -0.81 -15.96
CA ILE A 125 7.56 -1.98 -16.73
C ILE A 125 6.06 -2.17 -16.52
N PHE A 126 5.60 -2.08 -15.26
CA PHE A 126 4.19 -2.20 -14.93
C PHE A 126 3.32 -1.11 -15.56
N ASN A 127 3.78 0.14 -15.52
CA ASN A 127 3.07 1.26 -16.13
C ASN A 127 2.95 1.08 -17.65
N ALA A 128 3.97 0.55 -18.33
CA ALA A 128 3.90 0.27 -19.75
C ALA A 128 2.92 -0.86 -20.08
N ILE A 129 2.89 -1.93 -19.29
CA ILE A 129 1.90 -2.99 -19.42
C ILE A 129 0.49 -2.42 -19.26
N ASN A 130 0.23 -1.62 -18.23
CA ASN A 130 -1.07 -1.02 -18.00
C ASN A 130 -1.46 -0.03 -19.11
N ALA A 131 -0.53 0.79 -19.59
CA ALA A 131 -0.79 1.70 -20.69
C ALA A 131 -1.21 0.95 -21.97
N TYR A 132 -0.55 -0.17 -22.27
CA TYR A 132 -0.95 -1.03 -23.39
C TYR A 132 -2.37 -1.59 -23.19
N ILE A 133 -2.68 -2.13 -22.01
CA ILE A 133 -4.00 -2.69 -21.70
C ILE A 133 -5.09 -1.61 -21.83
N PHE A 134 -4.89 -0.43 -21.23
CA PHE A 134 -5.87 0.66 -21.30
C PHE A 134 -6.12 1.13 -22.73
N ASN A 135 -5.07 1.22 -23.54
CA ASN A 135 -5.21 1.59 -24.96
C ASN A 135 -5.98 0.53 -25.75
N LYS A 136 -5.75 -0.75 -25.48
CA LYS A 136 -6.40 -1.87 -26.18
C LYS A 136 -7.86 -2.03 -25.79
N GLU A 137 -8.17 -1.92 -24.49
CA GLU A 137 -9.51 -2.13 -23.94
C GLU A 137 -10.38 -0.86 -23.92
N LYS A 138 -9.79 0.32 -24.20
CA LYS A 138 -10.49 1.63 -24.18
C LYS A 138 -11.24 1.88 -22.88
N VAL A 139 -10.63 1.51 -21.76
CA VAL A 139 -11.23 1.64 -20.43
C VAL A 139 -11.36 3.11 -20.06
N ASP A 140 -12.53 3.52 -19.58
CA ASP A 140 -12.73 4.87 -19.03
C ASP A 140 -12.03 4.98 -17.67
N LEU A 141 -10.94 5.76 -17.63
CA LEU A 141 -10.18 6.03 -16.41
C LEU A 141 -10.86 7.06 -15.50
N ASN A 142 -11.88 7.77 -15.98
CA ASN A 142 -12.51 8.88 -15.25
C ASN A 142 -13.56 8.40 -14.23
N HIS A 143 -14.15 7.22 -14.44
CA HIS A 143 -15.23 6.71 -13.61
C HIS A 143 -14.91 5.32 -13.05
N THR A 144 -14.72 5.23 -11.74
CA THR A 144 -14.59 3.96 -11.03
C THR A 144 -15.95 3.54 -10.48
N TYR A 145 -16.58 2.53 -11.09
CA TYR A 145 -17.80 1.94 -10.55
C TYR A 145 -17.42 0.85 -9.54
N ILE A 146 -17.70 1.07 -8.26
CA ILE A 146 -17.49 0.07 -7.21
C ILE A 146 -18.85 -0.52 -6.86
N ASP A 147 -19.16 -1.69 -7.42
CA ASP A 147 -20.41 -2.38 -7.11
C ASP A 147 -20.32 -3.08 -5.75
N GLY A 148 -21.22 -2.72 -4.83
CA GLY A 148 -21.69 -3.51 -3.68
C GLY A 148 -20.70 -4.16 -2.70
N THR A 149 -19.38 -3.97 -2.78
CA THR A 149 -18.44 -4.79 -1.99
C THR A 149 -17.93 -4.05 -0.76
N LYS A 150 -18.26 -4.57 0.42
CA LYS A 150 -17.76 -4.10 1.72
C LYS A 150 -16.28 -4.49 1.86
N ILE A 151 -15.36 -3.53 1.74
CA ILE A 151 -13.93 -3.74 1.93
C ILE A 151 -13.61 -3.71 3.43
N GLU A 152 -13.36 -4.86 4.02
CA GLU A 152 -12.69 -4.98 5.32
C GLU A 152 -11.33 -5.66 5.10
N ALA A 153 -10.21 -4.93 5.24
CA ALA A 153 -8.90 -5.53 5.46
C ALA A 153 -7.81 -4.52 5.86
N ASN A 154 -7.13 -4.84 6.96
CA ASN A 154 -5.91 -4.25 7.54
C ASN A 154 -6.11 -3.14 8.61
N ALA A 155 -5.97 -3.54 9.88
CA ALA A 155 -6.23 -2.71 11.07
C ALA A 155 -5.07 -1.79 11.50
N ASN A 156 -3.91 -1.81 10.82
CA ASN A 156 -2.70 -1.18 11.39
C ASN A 156 -1.83 -0.33 10.43
N LYS A 157 -2.26 -0.03 9.19
CA LYS A 157 -1.44 0.80 8.26
C LYS A 157 -1.86 2.27 8.19
N TYR A 158 -3.04 2.61 8.68
CA TYR A 158 -3.46 3.98 8.95
C TYR A 158 -4.25 3.94 10.26
N THR A 159 -3.82 4.68 11.28
CA THR A 159 -4.54 4.78 12.54
C THR A 159 -5.91 5.35 12.22
N TRP A 160 -6.94 4.50 12.25
CA TRP A 160 -8.32 4.91 12.05
C TRP A 160 -8.64 6.01 13.06
N VAL A 161 -8.73 7.24 12.57
CA VAL A 161 -9.09 8.39 13.38
C VAL A 161 -10.61 8.45 13.42
N TRP A 162 -11.19 7.87 14.46
CA TRP A 162 -12.65 7.83 14.62
C TRP A 162 -13.18 9.24 14.88
N LYS A 163 -14.04 9.76 13.99
CA LYS A 163 -14.69 11.07 14.14
C LYS A 163 -15.27 11.28 15.54
N LYS A 164 -15.97 10.27 16.08
CA LYS A 164 -16.52 10.32 17.44
C LYS A 164 -15.43 10.47 18.51
N SER A 165 -14.30 9.77 18.36
CA SER A 165 -13.16 9.90 19.26
C SER A 165 -12.55 11.30 19.20
N CYS A 166 -12.35 11.86 18.00
CA CYS A 166 -11.85 13.23 17.85
C CYS A 166 -12.74 14.28 18.48
N ILE A 167 -14.06 14.18 18.25
CA ILE A 167 -15.04 15.08 18.87
C ILE A 167 -14.96 14.97 20.39
N THR A 168 -14.98 13.74 20.94
CA THR A 168 -14.89 13.56 22.40
C THR A 168 -13.57 14.07 22.99
N ASN A 169 -12.47 13.99 22.25
CA ASN A 169 -11.18 14.49 22.72
C ASN A 169 -11.10 16.02 22.63
N ARG A 170 -11.63 16.62 21.56
CA ARG A 170 -11.76 18.07 21.41
C ARG A 170 -12.61 18.67 22.54
N ASP A 171 -13.76 18.07 22.83
CA ASP A 171 -14.66 18.58 23.86
C ASP A 171 -14.02 18.49 25.27
N LYS A 172 -13.20 17.45 25.52
CA LYS A 172 -12.37 17.39 26.75
C LYS A 172 -11.36 18.53 26.81
N VAL A 173 -10.68 18.84 25.70
CA VAL A 173 -9.73 19.96 25.63
C VAL A 173 -10.44 21.28 25.92
N PHE A 174 -11.65 21.51 25.39
CA PHE A 174 -12.45 22.71 25.71
C PHE A 174 -12.82 22.80 27.19
N GLY A 175 -13.18 21.67 27.82
CA GLY A 175 -13.38 21.61 29.27
C GLY A 175 -12.12 22.00 30.06
N HIS A 176 -10.94 21.53 29.63
CA HIS A 176 -9.67 21.90 30.25
C HIS A 176 -9.30 23.37 30.05
N VAL A 177 -9.56 23.93 28.87
CA VAL A 177 -9.36 25.37 28.59
C VAL A 177 -10.27 26.21 29.47
N SER A 178 -11.53 25.84 29.62
CA SER A 178 -12.49 26.54 30.50
C SER A 178 -12.01 26.57 31.95
N ALA A 179 -11.54 25.43 32.45
CA ALA A 179 -10.97 25.32 33.79
C ALA A 179 -9.71 26.20 33.95
N LEU A 180 -8.82 26.20 32.95
CA LEU A 180 -7.62 27.02 32.97
C LEU A 180 -7.93 28.53 32.91
N ILE A 181 -8.93 28.96 32.14
CA ILE A 181 -9.37 30.36 32.11
C ILE A 181 -9.89 30.78 33.48
N ASN A 182 -10.64 29.92 34.17
CA ASN A 182 -11.10 30.20 35.53
C ASN A 182 -9.92 30.28 36.53
N GLU A 183 -8.91 29.40 36.41
CA GLU A 183 -7.65 29.46 37.18
C GLU A 183 -6.95 30.80 36.94
N ILE A 184 -6.72 31.18 35.67
CA ILE A 184 -6.08 32.45 35.26
C ILE A 184 -6.86 33.66 35.78
N ASN A 185 -8.20 33.64 35.69
CA ASN A 185 -9.05 34.70 36.21
C ASN A 185 -8.85 34.89 37.72
N SER A 186 -8.80 33.79 38.47
CA SER A 186 -8.69 33.83 39.92
C SER A 186 -7.28 34.22 40.41
N GLU A 187 -6.23 33.69 39.79
CA GLU A 187 -4.85 33.85 40.25
C GLU A 187 -4.18 35.11 39.70
N VAL A 188 -4.50 35.49 38.44
CA VAL A 188 -3.76 36.53 37.71
C VAL A 188 -4.67 37.71 37.39
N LEU A 189 -5.72 37.50 36.60
CA LEU A 189 -6.49 38.62 36.03
C LEU A 189 -7.31 39.39 37.06
N CYS A 190 -7.67 38.77 38.19
CA CYS A 190 -8.27 39.46 39.33
C CYS A 190 -7.40 40.64 39.81
N THR A 191 -6.08 40.51 39.77
CA THR A 191 -5.13 41.56 40.16
C THR A 191 -5.17 42.76 39.20
N PHE A 192 -5.52 42.51 37.94
CA PHE A 192 -5.63 43.51 36.88
C PHE A 192 -7.05 44.05 36.70
N GLY A 193 -8.03 43.58 37.48
CA GLY A 193 -9.44 43.97 37.34
C GLY A 193 -10.10 43.50 36.03
N ILE A 194 -9.51 42.50 35.37
CA ILE A 194 -10.00 41.95 34.09
C ILE A 194 -10.59 40.57 34.35
N LYS A 195 -11.65 40.21 33.61
CA LYS A 195 -12.24 38.88 33.66
C LYS A 195 -12.52 38.40 32.25
N ILE A 196 -12.04 37.20 31.93
CA ILE A 196 -12.33 36.52 30.66
C ILE A 196 -13.40 35.47 30.93
N GLU A 197 -14.54 35.56 30.26
CA GLU A 197 -15.54 34.51 30.36
C GLU A 197 -15.12 33.27 29.57
N HIS A 198 -15.32 32.08 30.15
CA HIS A 198 -15.11 30.83 29.45
C HIS A 198 -16.28 30.55 28.49
N ARG A 199 -16.05 29.65 27.54
CA ARG A 199 -16.99 29.29 26.48
C ARG A 199 -17.07 27.77 26.38
N ASP A 200 -18.15 27.25 25.80
CA ASP A 200 -18.26 25.81 25.55
C ASP A 200 -17.43 25.36 24.34
N GLU A 201 -17.23 26.28 23.38
CA GLU A 201 -16.42 26.05 22.19
C GLU A 201 -15.40 27.17 21.99
N TYR A 202 -14.20 26.79 21.55
CA TYR A 202 -13.08 27.70 21.35
C TYR A 202 -12.56 27.65 19.92
N ALA A 203 -12.64 28.78 19.23
CA ALA A 203 -11.90 28.99 17.98
C ALA A 203 -10.40 29.17 18.27
N ILE A 204 -9.54 28.76 17.33
CA ILE A 204 -8.09 28.82 17.50
C ILE A 204 -7.63 30.28 17.62
N GLU A 205 -8.20 31.14 16.77
CA GLU A 205 -7.94 32.57 16.71
C GLU A 205 -8.24 33.23 18.06
N TYR A 206 -9.31 32.79 18.73
CA TYR A 206 -9.67 33.30 20.05
C TYR A 206 -8.67 32.87 21.14
N LEU A 207 -8.13 31.65 21.08
CA LEU A 207 -7.08 31.21 22.00
C LEU A 207 -5.78 32.00 21.80
N GLU A 208 -5.45 32.35 20.56
CA GLU A 208 -4.31 33.21 20.23
C GLU A 208 -4.49 34.64 20.77
N GLU A 209 -5.70 35.20 20.66
CA GLU A 209 -6.02 36.49 21.27
C GLU A 209 -5.86 36.47 22.80
N ILE A 210 -6.30 35.39 23.46
CA ILE A 210 -6.13 35.23 24.91
C ILE A 210 -4.64 35.16 25.26
N LEU A 211 -3.85 34.36 24.53
CA LEU A 211 -2.40 34.25 24.73
C LEU A 211 -1.71 35.61 24.57
N LYS A 212 -2.06 36.36 23.52
CA LYS A 212 -1.51 37.70 23.26
C LYS A 212 -1.85 38.68 24.39
N LYS A 213 -3.13 38.78 24.76
CA LYS A 213 -3.57 39.62 25.89
C LYS A 213 -2.89 39.24 27.19
N TYR A 214 -2.74 37.94 27.43
CA TYR A 214 -2.06 37.44 28.62
C TYR A 214 -0.60 37.89 28.66
N THR A 215 0.13 37.75 27.55
CA THR A 215 1.54 38.20 27.46
C THR A 215 1.69 39.70 27.65
N GLU A 216 0.78 40.50 27.11
CA GLU A 216 0.76 41.96 27.25
C GLU A 216 0.48 42.38 28.69
N LEU A 217 -0.47 41.74 29.37
CA LEU A 217 -0.86 42.08 30.74
C LEU A 217 0.21 41.68 31.76
N THR A 218 0.82 40.51 31.59
CA THR A 218 1.82 40.01 32.54
C THR A 218 3.24 40.50 32.24
N SER A 219 3.45 41.25 31.14
CA SER A 219 4.78 41.61 30.63
C SER A 219 5.74 40.41 30.62
N LEU A 220 5.28 39.32 30.00
CA LEU A 220 5.92 38.02 30.13
C LEU A 220 7.27 37.99 29.41
N ASP A 221 8.35 37.78 30.15
CA ASP A 221 9.68 37.63 29.57
C ASP A 221 9.96 36.15 29.22
N PHE A 222 10.04 35.85 27.94
CA PHE A 222 10.30 34.51 27.44
C PHE A 222 11.74 34.04 27.73
N ASP A 223 12.70 34.95 27.86
CA ASP A 223 14.09 34.61 28.16
C ASP A 223 14.26 34.09 29.60
N SER A 224 13.31 34.45 30.48
CA SER A 224 13.26 33.99 31.86
C SER A 224 12.69 32.57 32.04
N PHE A 225 12.25 31.91 30.97
CA PHE A 225 11.58 30.60 31.07
C PHE A 225 12.57 29.51 31.45
N VAL A 226 12.20 28.73 32.46
CA VAL A 226 13.05 27.64 32.96
C VAL A 226 12.47 26.28 32.58
N TYR A 227 13.35 25.37 32.14
CA TYR A 227 13.02 24.01 31.72
C TYR A 227 13.92 22.99 32.40
N GLY A 228 13.50 21.72 32.43
CA GLY A 228 14.28 20.62 32.99
C GLY A 228 13.95 20.26 34.44
N LYS A 229 14.58 19.19 34.92
CA LYS A 229 14.30 18.60 36.25
C LYS A 229 14.95 19.43 37.35
N GLY A 230 14.20 19.73 38.41
CA GLY A 230 14.68 20.50 39.57
C GLY A 230 14.44 22.02 39.48
N HIS A 231 13.93 22.51 38.36
CA HIS A 231 13.56 23.91 38.19
C HIS A 231 12.06 24.12 38.42
N ARG A 232 11.71 25.16 39.19
CA ARG A 232 10.32 25.52 39.47
C ARG A 232 9.86 26.62 38.51
N LYS A 233 8.89 26.29 37.66
CA LYS A 233 8.25 27.25 36.75
C LYS A 233 7.44 28.29 37.54
N THR A 234 7.44 29.53 37.06
CA THR A 234 6.55 30.56 37.58
C THR A 234 5.10 30.21 37.25
N ILE A 235 4.15 30.79 37.99
CA ILE A 235 2.72 30.61 37.72
C ILE A 235 2.41 31.10 36.29
N TYR A 236 3.00 32.23 35.91
CA TYR A 236 2.77 32.84 34.60
C TYR A 236 3.25 31.96 33.45
N GLN A 237 4.48 31.44 33.53
CA GLN A 237 5.04 30.50 32.55
C GLN A 237 4.16 29.24 32.45
N ARG A 238 3.78 28.65 33.59
CA ARG A 238 2.99 27.43 33.65
C ARG A 238 1.62 27.60 32.98
N GLN A 239 0.93 28.70 33.25
CA GLN A 239 -0.39 28.97 32.66
C GLN A 239 -0.29 29.24 31.16
N TYR A 240 0.71 30.03 30.74
CA TYR A 240 0.97 30.30 29.32
C TYR A 240 1.26 29.02 28.53
N GLU A 241 2.19 28.18 29.01
CA GLU A 241 2.54 26.92 28.35
C GLU A 241 1.36 25.94 28.30
N LYS A 242 0.56 25.83 29.37
CA LYS A 242 -0.65 25.00 29.39
C LYS A 242 -1.64 25.45 28.31
N LEU A 243 -1.91 26.76 28.23
CA LEU A 243 -2.86 27.31 27.26
C LEU A 243 -2.35 27.11 25.83
N ASN A 244 -1.06 27.34 25.59
CA ASN A 244 -0.44 27.09 24.29
C ASN A 244 -0.49 25.61 23.90
N ASN A 245 -0.25 24.69 24.84
CA ASN A 245 -0.37 23.25 24.60
C ASN A 245 -1.80 22.87 24.18
N TYR A 246 -2.81 23.38 24.89
CA TYR A 246 -4.20 23.12 24.48
C TYR A 246 -4.54 23.67 23.10
N LYS A 247 -3.99 24.84 22.73
CA LYS A 247 -4.11 25.38 21.37
C LYS A 247 -3.48 24.46 20.32
N GLU A 248 -2.26 23.98 20.54
CA GLU A 248 -1.57 23.06 19.62
C GLU A 248 -2.31 21.72 19.49
N ILE A 249 -2.83 21.18 20.61
CA ILE A 249 -3.67 19.98 20.60
C ILE A 249 -4.94 20.24 19.77
N HIS A 250 -5.61 21.37 19.97
CA HIS A 250 -6.81 21.72 19.21
C HIS A 250 -6.53 21.83 17.70
N LEU A 251 -5.42 22.48 17.32
CA LEU A 251 -4.94 22.54 15.94
C LEU A 251 -4.69 21.15 15.34
N HIS A 252 -4.02 20.27 16.07
CA HIS A 252 -3.77 18.89 15.63
C HIS A 252 -5.07 18.12 15.37
N TRP A 253 -6.11 18.29 16.19
CA TRP A 253 -7.40 17.62 15.99
C TRP A 253 -8.30 18.28 14.95
N GLN A 254 -8.07 19.54 14.61
CA GLN A 254 -8.86 20.27 13.61
C GLN A 254 -8.71 19.65 12.22
N TRP A 255 -7.47 19.29 11.83
CA TRP A 255 -7.20 18.73 10.50
C TRP A 255 -7.91 17.38 10.27
N PRO A 256 -7.82 16.38 11.17
CA PRO A 256 -8.60 15.15 11.03
C PRO A 256 -10.11 15.37 11.03
N ILE A 257 -10.64 16.32 11.82
CA ILE A 257 -12.08 16.61 11.84
C ILE A 257 -12.55 17.21 10.51
N GLN A 258 -11.78 18.13 9.92
CA GLN A 258 -12.07 18.70 8.61
C GLN A 258 -11.99 17.67 7.48
N VAL A 259 -10.97 16.80 7.50
CA VAL A 259 -10.84 15.69 6.56
C VAL A 259 -12.04 14.74 6.68
N CYS A 260 -12.44 14.37 7.91
CA CYS A 260 -13.64 13.56 8.17
C CYS A 260 -14.95 14.23 7.71
N TYR A 261 -14.99 15.57 7.65
CA TYR A 261 -16.16 16.32 7.16
C TYR A 261 -16.19 16.36 5.63
N LEU A 262 -15.05 16.57 4.98
CA LEU A 262 -14.92 16.59 3.52
C LEU A 262 -15.13 15.20 2.91
N GLU A 263 -14.73 14.13 3.60
CA GLU A 263 -15.00 12.75 3.18
C GLU A 263 -16.47 12.35 3.24
N THR A 264 -17.35 13.15 3.88
CA THR A 264 -18.81 12.96 3.74
C THR A 264 -19.40 13.59 2.47
N PHE A 265 -18.62 14.40 1.73
CA PHE A 265 -19.06 15.09 0.51
C PHE A 265 -18.17 14.90 -0.72
N PHE A 266 -16.97 14.34 -0.59
CA PHE A 266 -16.09 14.00 -1.71
C PHE A 266 -15.54 12.59 -1.54
N THR A 267 -16.27 11.62 -2.08
CA THR A 267 -15.62 10.44 -2.64
C THR A 267 -14.91 10.86 -3.92
N SER A 268 -13.67 11.34 -3.82
CA SER A 268 -12.79 11.44 -4.99
C SER A 268 -11.31 11.35 -4.62
N PRO A 269 -10.49 10.72 -5.47
CA PRO A 269 -9.44 9.81 -5.05
C PRO A 269 -8.08 10.36 -5.50
N LEU A 270 -7.56 11.39 -4.83
CA LEU A 270 -6.20 11.87 -5.10
C LEU A 270 -5.15 11.31 -4.15
N PHE A 271 -5.54 10.40 -3.25
CA PHE A 271 -4.62 9.67 -2.36
C PHE A 271 -4.64 8.16 -2.59
N CYS A 272 -4.88 7.76 -3.85
CA CYS A 272 -5.22 6.41 -4.21
C CYS A 272 -4.34 5.80 -5.31
N LEU A 273 -3.13 6.29 -5.57
CA LEU A 273 -2.23 5.54 -6.48
C LEU A 273 -1.98 4.09 -5.97
N THR A 274 -2.13 3.85 -4.66
CA THR A 274 -2.06 2.52 -4.05
C THR A 274 -3.42 1.83 -3.79
N LYS A 275 -4.58 2.51 -3.82
CA LYS A 275 -5.90 1.82 -3.80
C LYS A 275 -6.62 1.76 -5.15
N GLN A 276 -6.23 2.49 -6.18
CA GLN A 276 -6.77 2.31 -7.54
C GLN A 276 -6.49 0.87 -7.99
N ILE A 277 -5.28 0.39 -7.71
CA ILE A 277 -4.74 -0.94 -7.99
C ILE A 277 -5.53 -2.06 -7.25
N PHE A 278 -5.91 -1.84 -5.98
CA PHE A 278 -6.64 -2.85 -5.19
C PHE A 278 -8.15 -2.90 -5.46
N ILE A 279 -8.75 -1.76 -5.82
CA ILE A 279 -10.17 -1.66 -6.21
C ILE A 279 -10.38 -2.19 -7.63
N PHE A 280 -9.43 -2.00 -8.54
CA PHE A 280 -9.46 -2.61 -9.88
C PHE A 280 -9.43 -4.14 -9.80
N SER A 281 -8.65 -4.66 -8.85
CA SER A 281 -8.50 -6.09 -8.60
C SER A 281 -9.81 -6.77 -8.13
N SER A 282 -10.59 -6.09 -7.29
CA SER A 282 -11.85 -6.63 -6.76
C SER A 282 -13.06 -6.43 -7.69
N HIS A 283 -13.06 -5.39 -8.54
CA HIS A 283 -14.15 -5.16 -9.50
C HIS A 283 -14.15 -6.13 -10.69
N LEU A 284 -12.97 -6.58 -11.15
CA LEU A 284 -12.84 -7.51 -12.27
C LEU A 284 -13.23 -8.96 -11.92
N HIS A 285 -13.22 -9.33 -10.64
CA HIS A 285 -13.61 -10.66 -10.17
C HIS A 285 -15.14 -10.88 -10.21
N ASN A 286 -15.93 -9.82 -10.04
CA ASN A 286 -17.39 -9.94 -9.87
C ASN A 286 -18.23 -9.71 -11.15
N LYS A 287 -17.64 -9.21 -12.25
CA LYS A 287 -18.43 -8.80 -13.43
C LYS A 287 -18.30 -9.69 -14.68
N PHE A 288 -17.31 -10.59 -14.76
CA PHE A 288 -17.12 -11.43 -15.94
C PHE A 288 -16.68 -12.84 -15.55
N ASN A 289 -17.64 -13.77 -15.53
CA ASN A 289 -17.41 -15.20 -15.33
C ASN A 289 -16.67 -15.89 -16.49
N HIS A 290 -16.20 -15.16 -17.50
CA HIS A 290 -15.45 -15.71 -18.61
C HIS A 290 -14.50 -14.65 -19.17
N THR A 291 -13.23 -14.67 -18.75
CA THR A 291 -12.02 -14.47 -19.59
C THR A 291 -10.79 -14.36 -18.70
N ASN A 292 -9.78 -15.19 -18.96
CA ASN A 292 -8.54 -15.33 -18.20
C ASN A 292 -7.59 -14.10 -18.24
N PHE A 293 -8.03 -12.98 -18.82
CA PHE A 293 -7.32 -11.70 -18.87
C PHE A 293 -7.31 -10.94 -17.52
N ASN A 294 -8.36 -11.10 -16.70
CA ASN A 294 -8.53 -10.32 -15.46
C ASN A 294 -7.64 -10.75 -14.29
N ILE A 295 -7.17 -12.00 -14.31
CA ILE A 295 -6.22 -12.54 -13.32
C ILE A 295 -4.85 -11.85 -13.49
N ILE A 296 -4.53 -11.40 -14.71
CA ILE A 296 -3.28 -10.72 -15.06
C ILE A 296 -3.17 -9.38 -14.32
N ILE A 297 -4.26 -8.59 -14.28
CA ILE A 297 -4.25 -7.26 -13.65
C ILE A 297 -4.26 -7.37 -12.12
N ILE A 298 -5.03 -8.33 -11.58
CA ILE A 298 -5.20 -8.57 -10.13
C ILE A 298 -3.89 -8.91 -9.43
N ASN A 299 -3.08 -9.81 -10.02
CA ASN A 299 -1.90 -10.34 -9.36
C ASN A 299 -0.64 -9.48 -9.59
N ILE A 300 -0.54 -8.75 -10.70
CA ILE A 300 0.56 -7.81 -10.92
C ILE A 300 0.40 -6.55 -10.06
N CYS A 301 -0.84 -6.15 -9.75
CA CYS A 301 -1.17 -5.08 -8.81
C CYS A 301 -0.69 -5.34 -7.35
N ASN A 302 -0.61 -6.60 -6.91
CA ASN A 302 -0.12 -6.94 -5.56
C ASN A 302 1.39 -6.74 -5.41
N ILE A 303 2.15 -6.56 -6.51
CA ILE A 303 3.59 -6.29 -6.45
C ILE A 303 3.88 -4.91 -5.79
N TYR A 304 2.91 -3.99 -5.78
CA TYR A 304 3.04 -2.62 -5.24
C TYR A 304 2.64 -2.43 -3.76
N LEU A 305 2.33 -3.49 -3.02
CA LEU A 305 1.96 -3.37 -1.61
C LEU A 305 3.15 -3.40 -0.62
N PHE A 306 4.39 -3.43 -1.12
CA PHE A 306 5.62 -3.17 -0.36
C PHE A 306 6.61 -2.29 -1.12
#